data_AF-A0A950A6N8-F1
#
_entry.id   AF-A0A950A6N8-F1
#
_cell.length_a   1.000
_cell.length_b   1.000
_cell.length_c   1.000
_cell.angle_alpha   90.00
_cell.angle_beta   90.00
_cell.angle_gamma   90.00
#
_symmetry.space_group_name_H-M   'P 1'
#
loop_
_entity.id
_entity.type
_entity.pdbx_description
1 polymer ?
#
loop_
_entity_poly.entity_id
_entity_poly.type
_entity_poly.pdbx_seq_one_letter_code
_entity_poly.pdbx_strand_id
1 'polypeptide(L)'
;MHGRLTVALLVTAVLAAAPAAALARVQAGGSVQQVYVTGAGPGEGLALLNPRGRPVATTTAGSLGGAVFRDVRPGRGYRVRGAGGGATPAVTVLPDRPAPPRTRIYDQRIPASGYGYLTTRDGTKLAIDVR
;
A
#
# COMPACT_ATOMS: atom_id res chain seq x y z
N MET A 1 -59.12 -23.98 -39.21
CA MET A 1 -58.18 -24.58 -38.24
C MET A 1 -56.88 -23.81 -38.32
N HIS A 2 -56.47 -23.17 -37.22
CA HIS A 2 -55.31 -22.27 -37.15
C HIS A 2 -54.06 -23.02 -36.70
N GLY A 3 -52.90 -22.71 -37.27
CA GLY A 3 -51.60 -23.06 -36.68
C GLY A 3 -50.51 -23.28 -37.73
N ARG A 4 -49.27 -22.80 -37.59
CA ARG A 4 -48.57 -22.09 -36.50
C ARG A 4 -47.44 -21.29 -37.15
N LEU A 5 -47.23 -20.04 -36.76
CA LEU A 5 -46.04 -19.26 -37.11
C LEU A 5 -44.91 -19.60 -36.13
N THR A 6 -43.80 -20.12 -36.65
CA THR A 6 -42.58 -20.41 -35.89
C THR A 6 -41.74 -19.13 -35.80
N VAL A 7 -41.60 -18.56 -34.61
CA VAL A 7 -40.71 -17.42 -34.36
C VAL A 7 -39.35 -17.97 -33.93
N ALA A 8 -38.31 -17.71 -34.72
CA ALA A 8 -36.93 -18.03 -34.37
C ALA A 8 -36.32 -16.88 -33.55
N LEU A 9 -35.93 -17.16 -32.31
CA LEU A 9 -35.28 -16.21 -31.41
C LEU A 9 -33.75 -16.28 -31.61
N LEU A 10 -33.18 -15.24 -32.23
CA LEU A 10 -31.74 -15.03 -32.32
C LEU A 10 -31.23 -14.42 -31.00
N VAL A 11 -30.46 -15.18 -30.23
CA VAL A 11 -29.79 -14.69 -29.01
C VAL A 11 -28.37 -14.25 -29.38
N THR A 12 -28.14 -12.95 -29.46
CA THR A 12 -26.80 -12.35 -29.60
C THR A 12 -26.13 -12.28 -28.22
N ALA A 13 -25.12 -13.11 -27.98
CA ALA A 13 -24.28 -13.04 -26.79
C ALA A 13 -23.30 -11.86 -26.90
N VAL A 14 -23.56 -10.79 -26.15
CA VAL A 14 -22.62 -9.68 -25.98
C VAL A 14 -21.58 -10.10 -24.94
N LEU A 15 -20.33 -10.36 -25.37
CA LEU A 15 -19.20 -10.47 -24.44
C LEU A 15 -18.86 -9.07 -23.93
N ALA A 16 -19.32 -8.73 -22.72
CA ALA A 16 -18.88 -7.55 -22.01
C ALA A 16 -17.43 -7.76 -21.54
N ALA A 17 -16.46 -7.18 -22.25
CA ALA A 17 -15.09 -7.08 -21.76
C ALA A 17 -15.08 -6.12 -20.56
N ALA A 18 -15.02 -6.66 -19.35
CA ALA A 18 -14.86 -5.85 -18.15
C ALA A 18 -13.52 -5.09 -18.23
N PRO A 19 -13.46 -3.80 -17.86
CA PRO A 19 -12.19 -3.12 -17.76
C PRO A 19 -11.34 -3.82 -16.71
N ALA A 20 -10.16 -4.29 -17.09
CA ALA A 20 -9.18 -4.78 -16.13
C ALA A 20 -8.80 -3.62 -15.22
N ALA A 21 -9.34 -3.60 -14.00
CA ALA A 21 -8.91 -2.67 -12.98
C ALA A 21 -7.40 -2.84 -12.82
N ALA A 22 -6.63 -1.79 -13.11
CA ALA A 22 -5.20 -1.80 -12.85
C ALA A 22 -5.01 -2.10 -11.36
N LEU A 23 -4.47 -3.28 -11.04
CA LEU A 23 -4.20 -3.66 -9.66
C LEU A 23 -3.32 -2.55 -9.07
N ALA A 24 -3.83 -1.86 -8.06
CA ALA A 24 -3.01 -0.93 -7.30
C ALA A 24 -1.78 -1.71 -6.85
N ARG A 25 -0.61 -1.25 -7.26
CA ARG A 25 0.62 -1.96 -6.91
C ARG A 25 0.82 -1.80 -5.41
N VAL A 26 0.91 -2.92 -4.69
CA VAL A 26 1.26 -2.94 -3.28
C VAL A 26 2.53 -2.11 -3.07
N GLN A 27 2.40 -1.08 -2.24
CA GLN A 27 3.48 -0.20 -1.83
C GLN A 27 3.74 -0.40 -0.35
N ALA A 28 5.01 -0.28 0.05
CA ALA A 28 5.40 -0.33 1.44
C ALA A 28 6.37 0.79 1.76
N GLY A 29 6.28 1.32 2.97
CA GLY A 29 7.26 2.23 3.54
C GLY A 29 7.66 1.78 4.94
N GLY A 30 8.93 1.97 5.28
CA GLY A 30 9.42 1.72 6.62
C GLY A 30 9.29 2.98 7.47
N SER A 31 8.92 2.79 8.72
CA SER A 31 8.77 3.85 9.72
C SER A 31 9.54 3.47 10.99
N VAL A 32 9.27 4.14 12.10
CA VAL A 32 9.86 3.84 13.40
C VAL A 32 9.28 2.54 13.93
N GLN A 33 10.09 1.50 13.97
CA GLN A 33 9.71 0.14 14.40
C GLN A 33 8.49 -0.42 13.66
N GLN A 34 8.22 0.06 12.45
CA GLN A 34 7.00 -0.25 11.71
C GLN A 34 7.28 -0.37 10.21
N VAL A 35 6.40 -1.10 9.52
CA VAL A 35 6.28 -1.08 8.06
C VAL A 35 4.81 -0.89 7.72
N TYR A 36 4.48 0.18 7.00
CA TYR A 36 3.12 0.43 6.50
C TYR A 36 2.99 -0.05 5.06
N VAL A 37 1.77 -0.42 4.69
CA VAL A 37 1.40 -0.92 3.36
C VAL A 37 0.21 -0.14 2.86
N THR A 38 0.21 0.18 1.56
CA THR A 38 -0.93 0.75 0.84
C THR A 38 -1.12 0.04 -0.50
N GLY A 39 -2.33 0.14 -1.06
CA GLY A 39 -2.65 -0.42 -2.37
C GLY A 39 -2.76 -1.95 -2.39
N ALA A 40 -2.85 -2.61 -1.24
CA ALA A 40 -3.22 -4.03 -1.19
C ALA A 40 -4.71 -4.21 -1.50
N GLY A 41 -5.10 -5.42 -1.92
CA GLY A 41 -6.51 -5.79 -2.03
C GLY A 41 -7.20 -5.76 -0.66
N PRO A 42 -8.51 -5.44 -0.58
CA PRO A 42 -9.27 -5.56 0.65
C PRO A 42 -9.19 -6.98 1.22
N GLY A 43 -8.77 -7.13 2.49
CA GLY A 43 -8.62 -8.45 3.11
C GLY A 43 -7.44 -9.27 2.59
N GLU A 44 -6.56 -8.69 1.76
CA GLU A 44 -5.39 -9.41 1.24
C GLU A 44 -4.42 -9.78 2.37
N GLY A 45 -3.96 -11.04 2.37
CA GLY A 45 -2.91 -11.51 3.27
C GLY A 45 -1.54 -10.98 2.85
N LEU A 46 -0.81 -10.41 3.81
CA LEU A 46 0.50 -9.79 3.60
C LEU A 46 1.54 -10.44 4.50
N ALA A 47 2.74 -10.66 3.98
CA ALA A 47 3.90 -11.13 4.74
C ALA A 47 5.04 -10.11 4.69
N LEU A 48 5.57 -9.75 5.85
CA LEU A 48 6.80 -8.99 5.97
C LEU A 48 7.99 -9.95 5.93
N LEU A 49 8.85 -9.77 4.93
CA LEU A 49 10.07 -10.54 4.73
C LEU A 49 11.27 -9.77 5.25
N ASN A 50 12.19 -10.46 5.91
CA ASN A 50 13.51 -9.93 6.26
C ASN A 50 14.45 -9.91 5.02
N PRO A 51 15.67 -9.38 5.14
CA PRO A 51 16.62 -9.29 4.02
C PRO A 51 17.03 -10.63 3.41
N ARG A 52 16.83 -11.74 4.12
CA ARG A 52 17.08 -13.11 3.65
C ARG A 52 15.85 -13.74 3.00
N GLY A 53 14.78 -12.97 2.78
CA GLY A 53 13.52 -13.44 2.19
C GLY A 53 12.65 -14.27 3.13
N ARG A 54 12.99 -14.39 4.42
CA ARG A 54 12.19 -15.15 5.39
C ARG A 54 11.08 -14.29 5.98
N PRO A 55 9.84 -14.81 6.07
CA PRO A 55 8.76 -14.10 6.75
C PRO A 55 9.09 -13.92 8.23
N VAL A 56 8.86 -12.71 8.74
CA VAL A 56 9.04 -12.35 10.16
C VAL A 56 7.73 -11.90 10.83
N ALA A 57 6.73 -11.54 10.02
CA ALA A 57 5.39 -11.21 10.48
C ALA A 57 4.40 -11.36 9.32
N THR A 58 3.13 -11.58 9.65
CA THR A 58 2.01 -11.58 8.72
C THR A 58 0.91 -10.67 9.23
N THR A 59 0.09 -10.13 8.33
CA THR A 59 -1.08 -9.32 8.64
C THR A 59 -2.07 -9.38 7.49
N THR A 60 -3.24 -8.78 7.67
CA THR A 60 -4.27 -8.68 6.64
C THR A 60 -4.56 -7.20 6.37
N ALA A 61 -4.68 -6.85 5.09
CA ALA A 61 -5.06 -5.50 4.70
C ALA A 61 -6.52 -5.21 5.11
N GLY A 62 -6.76 -3.99 5.60
CA GLY A 62 -8.11 -3.50 5.86
C GLY A 62 -8.93 -3.32 4.58
N SER A 63 -10.18 -2.89 4.72
CA SER A 63 -11.11 -2.70 3.59
C SER A 63 -10.63 -1.69 2.54
N LEU A 64 -9.76 -0.76 2.93
CA LEU A 64 -9.18 0.25 2.03
C LEU A 64 -7.79 -0.14 1.49
N GLY A 65 -7.33 -1.38 1.73
CA GLY A 65 -6.03 -1.85 1.21
C GLY A 65 -4.81 -1.38 2.00
N GLY A 66 -5.01 -0.90 3.23
CA GLY A 66 -3.96 -0.49 4.15
C GLY A 66 -3.63 -1.54 5.20
N ALA A 67 -2.36 -1.65 5.58
CA ALA A 67 -1.93 -2.48 6.71
C ALA A 67 -0.69 -1.89 7.40
N VAL A 68 -0.45 -2.28 8.66
CA VAL A 68 0.76 -1.89 9.40
C VAL A 68 1.32 -3.11 10.14
N PHE A 69 2.58 -3.41 9.91
CA PHE A 69 3.37 -4.30 10.76
C PHE A 69 3.97 -3.47 11.89
N ARG A 70 3.64 -3.81 13.14
CA ARG A 70 4.13 -3.13 14.35
C ARG A 70 5.29 -3.90 14.98
N ASP A 71 6.02 -3.21 15.86
CA ASP A 71 7.10 -3.78 16.67
C ASP A 71 8.19 -4.49 15.85
N VAL A 72 8.42 -3.99 14.63
CA VAL A 72 9.41 -4.52 13.71
C VAL A 72 10.80 -4.09 14.18
N ARG A 73 11.69 -5.06 14.34
CA ARG A 73 13.08 -4.76 14.71
C ARG A 73 13.71 -3.78 13.70
N PRO A 74 14.40 -2.72 14.16
CA PRO A 74 15.07 -1.77 13.27
C PRO A 74 16.06 -2.46 12.34
N GLY A 75 16.10 -2.03 11.08
CA GLY A 75 16.96 -2.63 10.07
C GLY A 75 16.57 -2.27 8.64
N ARG A 76 17.49 -2.52 7.71
CA ARG A 76 17.30 -2.33 6.28
C ARG A 76 16.90 -3.63 5.59
N GLY A 77 16.34 -3.54 4.39
CA GLY A 77 16.18 -4.68 3.49
C GLY A 77 14.88 -5.47 3.69
N TYR A 78 13.94 -4.93 4.47
CA TYR A 78 12.62 -5.52 4.64
C TYR A 78 11.81 -5.40 3.35
N ARG A 79 10.96 -6.37 3.06
CA ARG A 79 10.07 -6.35 1.88
C ARG A 79 8.70 -6.86 2.26
N VAL A 80 7.66 -6.32 1.65
CA VAL A 80 6.30 -6.86 1.82
C VAL A 80 5.95 -7.72 0.62
N ARG A 81 5.35 -8.87 0.85
CA ARG A 81 4.83 -9.76 -0.18
C ARG A 81 3.34 -9.96 0.03
N GLY A 82 2.56 -9.66 -1.01
CA GLY A 82 1.14 -9.96 -1.07
C GLY A 82 0.84 -11.35 -1.61
N ALA A 83 -0.44 -11.73 -1.61
CA ALA A 83 -0.91 -13.04 -2.03
C ALA A 83 -0.75 -13.25 -3.55
N GLY A 84 -0.84 -12.18 -4.33
CA GLY A 84 -0.71 -12.20 -5.81
C GLY A 84 0.70 -12.44 -6.35
N GLY A 85 1.70 -12.62 -5.48
CA GLY A 85 3.09 -12.85 -5.88
C GLY A 85 3.84 -11.57 -6.24
N GLY A 86 5.14 -11.56 -5.91
CA GLY A 86 5.99 -10.36 -6.02
C GLY A 86 6.15 -9.65 -4.67
N ALA A 87 7.38 -9.20 -4.40
CA ALA A 87 7.71 -8.44 -3.20
C ALA A 87 7.95 -6.97 -3.56
N THR A 88 7.63 -6.08 -2.62
CA THR A 88 7.94 -4.65 -2.76
C THR A 88 9.45 -4.42 -2.89
N PRO A 89 9.87 -3.22 -3.35
CA PRO A 89 11.20 -2.71 -3.07
C PRO A 89 11.54 -2.82 -1.57
N ALA A 90 12.84 -2.87 -1.29
CA ALA A 90 13.33 -2.94 0.07
C ALA A 90 13.04 -1.64 0.83
N VAL A 91 12.59 -1.75 2.07
CA VAL A 91 12.36 -0.63 2.99
C VAL A 91 13.30 -0.71 4.20
N THR A 92 13.44 0.42 4.88
CA THR A 92 14.25 0.54 6.11
C THR A 92 13.35 0.89 7.29
N VAL A 93 13.42 0.08 8.35
CA VAL A 93 12.75 0.32 9.63
C VAL A 93 13.70 1.08 10.53
N LEU A 94 13.26 2.23 11.00
CA LEU A 94 14.04 3.13 11.86
C LEU A 94 13.93 2.71 13.33
N PRO A 95 14.99 2.90 14.14
CA PRO A 95 14.90 2.75 15.58
C PRO A 95 14.08 3.87 16.20
N ASP A 96 13.43 3.57 17.33
CA ASP A 96 12.85 4.62 18.16
C ASP A 96 13.95 5.28 18.98
N ARG A 97 14.42 6.41 18.46
CA ARG A 97 15.38 7.27 19.14
C ARG A 97 15.10 8.73 18.78
N PRO A 98 15.42 9.69 19.68
CA PRO A 98 15.17 11.11 19.42
C PRO A 98 15.94 11.65 18.21
N ALA A 99 17.21 11.27 18.06
CA ALA A 99 18.07 11.79 17.00
C ALA A 99 17.63 11.27 15.62
N PRO A 100 17.38 12.15 14.63
CA PRO A 100 16.97 11.73 13.31
C PRO A 100 18.13 11.04 12.56
N PRO A 101 17.84 10.14 11.59
CA PRO A 101 18.88 9.53 10.76
C PRO A 101 19.67 10.54 9.90
N ARG A 102 19.07 11.71 9.62
CA ARG A 102 19.63 12.79 8.83
C ARG A 102 18.99 14.12 9.25
N THR A 103 19.76 15.19 9.28
CA THR A 103 19.28 16.53 9.63
C THR A 103 18.73 17.32 8.45
N ARG A 104 18.96 16.91 7.21
CA ARG A 104 18.44 17.56 5.98
C ARG A 104 16.93 17.77 5.97
N ILE A 105 16.19 17.02 6.78
CA ILE A 105 14.76 17.20 6.98
C ILE A 105 14.41 18.58 7.55
N TYR A 106 15.32 19.21 8.28
CA TYR A 106 15.13 20.55 8.84
C TYR A 106 15.34 21.65 7.78
N ASP A 107 15.96 21.32 6.65
CA ASP A 107 16.16 22.25 5.52
C ASP A 107 14.93 22.31 4.59
N GLN A 108 13.85 21.59 4.91
CA GLN A 108 12.63 21.61 4.11
C GLN A 108 11.89 22.94 4.29
N ARG A 109 11.29 23.43 3.19
CA ARG A 109 10.49 24.64 3.23
C ARG A 109 9.12 24.33 3.81
N ILE A 110 8.71 25.10 4.82
CA ILE A 110 7.39 25.05 5.42
C ILE A 110 6.64 26.33 5.00
N PRO A 111 5.35 26.27 4.65
CA PRO A 111 4.55 27.47 4.40
C PRO A 111 4.63 28.44 5.60
N ALA A 112 4.78 29.73 5.33
CA ALA A 112 4.77 30.75 6.39
C ALA A 112 3.40 30.88 7.06
N SER A 113 2.33 30.48 6.37
CA SER A 113 0.96 30.40 6.88
C SER A 113 0.13 29.42 6.04
N GLY A 114 -1.00 28.97 6.60
CA GLY A 114 -1.99 28.13 5.95
C GLY A 114 -1.65 26.64 5.88
N TYR A 115 -2.44 25.93 5.07
CA TYR A 115 -2.35 24.48 4.92
C TYR A 115 -1.13 24.05 4.10
N GLY A 116 -0.45 23.00 4.55
CA GLY A 116 0.62 22.37 3.80
C GLY A 116 1.00 21.00 4.34
N TYR A 117 2.17 20.53 3.91
CA TYR A 117 2.73 19.27 4.38
C TYR A 117 4.18 19.44 4.78
N LEU A 118 4.54 18.86 5.92
CA LEU A 118 5.92 18.59 6.26
C LEU A 118 6.25 17.13 5.97
N THR A 119 7.50 16.87 5.63
CA THR A 119 8.07 15.53 5.50
C THR A 119 8.62 15.13 6.86
N THR A 120 8.23 13.96 7.37
CA THR A 120 8.73 13.37 8.62
C THR A 120 9.99 12.53 8.39
N ARG A 121 10.64 12.10 9.48
CA ARG A 121 11.94 11.39 9.44
C ARG A 121 11.95 10.11 8.60
N ASP A 122 10.80 9.46 8.48
CA ASP A 122 10.55 8.25 7.71
C ASP A 122 10.07 8.53 6.27
N GLY A 123 9.93 9.80 5.88
CA GLY A 123 9.49 10.22 4.56
C GLY A 123 7.98 10.42 4.43
N THR A 124 7.19 10.08 5.45
CA THR A 124 5.73 10.32 5.47
C THR A 124 5.44 11.82 5.39
N LYS A 125 4.29 12.19 4.81
CA LYS A 125 3.81 13.57 4.79
C LYS A 125 2.83 13.77 5.93
N LEU A 126 3.13 14.70 6.83
CA LEU A 126 2.22 15.15 7.88
C LEU A 126 1.57 16.45 7.41
N ALA A 127 0.24 16.46 7.35
CA ALA A 127 -0.53 17.67 7.12
C ALA A 127 -0.35 18.63 8.29
N ILE A 128 -0.16 19.91 7.98
CA ILE A 128 -0.01 20.99 8.95
C ILE A 128 -0.84 22.21 8.52
N ASP A 129 -1.22 23.01 9.50
CA ASP A 129 -1.78 24.34 9.32
C ASP A 129 -0.94 25.32 10.15
N VAL A 130 -0.32 26.29 9.49
CA VAL A 130 0.53 27.29 10.14
C VAL A 130 -0.26 28.58 10.33
N ARG A 131 -0.30 29.09 11.56
CA ARG A 131 -1.04 30.32 11.91
C ARG A 131 -0.10 31.48 12.18
#